data_AF-A0A1J5KQB3-F1
#
_entry.id   AF-A0A1J5KQB3-F1
#
_cell.length_a   1.000
_cell.length_b   1.000
_cell.length_c   1.000
_cell.angle_alpha   90.00
_cell.angle_beta   90.00
_cell.angle_gamma   90.00
#
_symmetry.space_group_name_H-M   'P 1'
#
loop_
_entity.id
_entity.type
_entity.pdbx_description
1 polymer ?
#
loop_
_entity_poly.entity_id
_entity_poly.type
_entity_poly.pdbx_seq_one_letter_code
_entity_poly.pdbx_strand_id
1 'polypeptide(L)'
;MKSFPIIKRRVLEETFDSLVDLYSSERIKILNAASLALTTGPSPFVINAGPIDPQLATLRHKVRLTGGNQGRDALILLVEALHKDFIQHGAIGVNANDFCEVLVFKIKEGFELKYLSNGCWNLEWMLHTPQGDEYISIPLRKSSISQNDIVPHYLIQYVNQAIIAYENENYLTALSLISIALEGTLRDALASKGYTYTYGLPTNDSYEIKSAEISASQNGYNIDFQDAMPRANNDFLSEANQNAPHMVRVKRIQKNTNWFLEIRDAEYLKDFWSSDVINQQGQVNITGLGAALRVARDVHGANILDAMILATDIDDVIQQVRNNLIHLSGDAITNTIPAVGMSLEDFASDQARVFDTISSISDAIDKLYSKIADGTI
;
A
#
# COMPACT_ATOMS: atom_id res chain seq x y z
N MET A 1 3.26 3.48 -15.30
CA MET A 1 3.93 2.38 -16.05
C MET A 1 5.40 2.20 -15.63
N LYS A 2 5.79 2.58 -14.40
CA LYS A 2 7.15 2.33 -13.91
C LYS A 2 7.28 0.89 -13.40
N SER A 3 6.18 0.32 -12.90
CA SER A 3 6.11 -1.05 -12.37
C SER A 3 6.16 -2.15 -13.43
N PHE A 4 5.93 -1.85 -14.71
CA PHE A 4 5.98 -2.84 -15.78
C PHE A 4 7.42 -3.33 -16.00
N PRO A 5 7.62 -4.65 -16.23
CA PRO A 5 8.94 -5.20 -16.48
C PRO A 5 9.52 -4.70 -17.81
N ILE A 6 10.82 -4.92 -18.00
CA ILE A 6 11.46 -4.73 -19.29
C ILE A 6 11.06 -5.91 -20.18
N ILE A 7 10.41 -5.62 -21.31
CA ILE A 7 9.97 -6.64 -22.26
C ILE A 7 10.92 -6.65 -23.45
N LYS A 8 11.41 -7.85 -23.82
CA LYS A 8 12.30 -8.03 -24.96
C LYS A 8 11.57 -7.67 -26.25
N ARG A 9 12.29 -7.05 -27.20
CA ARG A 9 11.76 -6.67 -28.53
C ARG A 9 10.99 -7.81 -29.21
N ARG A 10 11.58 -9.01 -29.20
CA ARG A 10 11.00 -10.20 -29.83
C ARG A 10 9.62 -10.53 -29.27
N VAL A 11 9.46 -10.49 -27.94
CA VAL A 11 8.18 -10.77 -27.28
C VAL A 11 7.14 -9.71 -27.65
N LEU A 12 7.51 -8.43 -27.69
CA LEU A 12 6.61 -7.36 -28.12
C LEU A 12 6.13 -7.57 -29.57
N GLU A 13 7.04 -7.95 -30.47
CA GLU A 13 6.71 -8.23 -31.87
C GLU A 13 5.82 -9.46 -32.01
N GLU A 14 6.15 -10.58 -31.36
CA GLU A 14 5.37 -11.83 -31.41
C GLU A 14 3.97 -11.66 -30.83
N THR A 15 3.82 -10.92 -29.72
CA THR A 15 2.51 -10.62 -29.13
C THR A 15 1.70 -9.68 -30.03
N PHE A 16 2.33 -8.68 -30.65
CA PHE A 16 1.64 -7.81 -31.61
C PHE A 16 1.19 -8.58 -32.86
N ASP A 17 2.04 -9.44 -33.42
CA ASP A 17 1.72 -10.25 -34.58
C ASP A 17 0.57 -11.23 -34.26
N SER A 18 0.59 -11.87 -33.09
CA SER A 18 -0.52 -12.71 -32.59
C SER A 18 -1.83 -11.94 -32.45
N LEU A 19 -1.77 -10.70 -31.97
CA LEU A 19 -2.94 -9.83 -31.85
C LEU A 19 -3.51 -9.44 -33.22
N VAL A 20 -2.64 -9.19 -34.22
CA VAL A 20 -3.05 -8.91 -35.60
C VAL A 20 -3.72 -10.12 -36.24
N ASP A 21 -3.20 -11.33 -35.98
CA ASP A 21 -3.77 -12.57 -36.48
C ASP A 21 -5.13 -12.88 -35.85
N LEU A 22 -5.28 -12.62 -34.55
CA LEU A 22 -6.56 -12.73 -33.85
C LEU A 22 -7.63 -11.85 -34.49
N TYR A 23 -7.28 -10.60 -34.83
CA TYR A 23 -8.18 -9.65 -35.52
C TYR A 23 -8.10 -9.75 -37.05
N SER A 24 -7.72 -10.89 -37.62
CA SER A 24 -7.55 -11.06 -39.07
C SER A 24 -8.77 -10.63 -39.90
N SER A 25 -9.99 -10.84 -39.38
CA SER A 25 -11.24 -10.45 -40.03
C SER A 25 -11.60 -8.96 -39.87
N GLU A 26 -11.02 -8.27 -38.88
CA GLU A 26 -11.35 -6.88 -38.53
C GLU A 26 -10.10 -6.06 -38.17
N ARG A 27 -9.03 -6.19 -38.95
CA ARG A 27 -7.73 -5.51 -38.71
C ARG A 27 -7.83 -3.99 -38.55
N ILE A 28 -8.86 -3.36 -39.12
CA ILE A 28 -9.12 -1.92 -38.97
C ILE A 28 -9.37 -1.51 -37.51
N LYS A 29 -9.89 -2.42 -36.66
CA LYS A 29 -10.10 -2.15 -35.22
C LYS A 29 -8.78 -1.89 -34.49
N ILE A 30 -7.70 -2.59 -34.87
CA ILE A 30 -6.35 -2.34 -34.35
C ILE A 30 -5.90 -0.93 -34.68
N LEU A 31 -6.10 -0.48 -35.93
CA LEU A 31 -5.71 0.86 -36.34
C LEU A 31 -6.54 1.93 -35.60
N ASN A 32 -7.85 1.73 -35.46
CA ASN A 32 -8.74 2.63 -34.74
C ASN A 32 -8.32 2.77 -33.27
N ALA A 33 -8.09 1.65 -32.58
CA ALA A 33 -7.63 1.65 -31.20
C ALA A 33 -6.24 2.31 -31.05
N ALA A 34 -5.30 2.03 -31.96
CA ALA A 34 -3.99 2.68 -31.97
C ALA A 34 -4.10 4.19 -32.16
N SER A 35 -5.00 4.63 -33.05
CA SER A 35 -5.23 6.05 -33.31
C SER A 35 -5.80 6.76 -32.09
N LEU A 36 -6.63 6.08 -31.27
CA LEU A 36 -7.15 6.66 -30.04
C LEU A 36 -6.07 6.69 -28.95
N ALA A 37 -5.44 5.54 -28.70
CA ALA A 37 -4.55 5.31 -27.58
C ALA A 37 -3.21 6.05 -27.70
N LEU A 38 -2.72 6.24 -28.93
CA LEU A 38 -1.39 6.79 -29.20
C LEU A 38 -1.46 8.23 -29.73
N THR A 39 -2.54 8.97 -29.47
CA THR A 39 -2.68 10.37 -29.91
C THR A 39 -1.84 11.36 -29.11
N THR A 40 -1.64 11.11 -27.83
CA THR A 40 -1.02 12.06 -26.89
C THR A 40 0.48 11.87 -26.69
N GLY A 41 1.08 10.88 -27.38
CA GLY A 41 2.50 10.56 -27.27
C GLY A 41 3.42 11.45 -28.12
N PRO A 42 4.74 11.45 -27.86
CA PRO A 42 5.73 12.24 -28.61
C PRO A 42 5.85 11.83 -30.09
N SER A 43 5.32 10.67 -30.47
CA SER A 43 5.19 10.24 -31.86
C SER A 43 3.79 9.68 -32.07
N PRO A 44 2.79 10.53 -32.34
CA PRO A 44 1.41 10.09 -32.42
C PRO A 44 1.19 9.15 -33.61
N PHE A 45 0.23 8.24 -33.48
CA PHE A 45 -0.22 7.40 -34.59
C PHE A 45 -1.46 8.02 -35.23
N VAL A 46 -1.45 8.19 -36.55
CA VAL A 46 -2.56 8.75 -37.32
C VAL A 46 -2.88 7.80 -38.47
N ILE A 47 -4.15 7.41 -38.58
CA ILE A 47 -4.64 6.61 -39.70
C ILE A 47 -4.65 7.47 -40.96
N ASN A 48 -4.17 6.92 -42.07
CA ASN A 48 -4.23 7.57 -43.37
C ASN A 48 -5.13 6.77 -44.33
N ALA A 49 -5.46 7.38 -45.47
CA ALA A 49 -6.30 6.76 -46.51
C ALA A 49 -5.61 5.61 -47.29
N GLY A 50 -4.42 5.17 -46.85
CA GLY A 50 -3.65 4.11 -47.51
C GLY A 50 -4.13 2.70 -47.13
N PRO A 51 -3.51 1.66 -47.72
CA PRO A 51 -3.81 0.26 -47.38
C PRO A 51 -3.56 -0.04 -45.89
N ILE A 52 -4.24 -1.05 -45.35
CA ILE A 52 -4.15 -1.43 -43.92
C ILE A 52 -2.77 -2.01 -43.57
N ASP A 53 -2.21 -2.91 -44.39
CA ASP A 53 -0.98 -3.63 -44.04
C ASP A 53 0.25 -2.73 -43.85
N PRO A 54 0.52 -1.70 -44.69
CA PRO A 54 1.59 -0.74 -44.43
C PRO A 54 1.40 0.08 -43.14
N GLN A 55 0.15 0.36 -42.77
CA GLN A 55 -0.16 1.06 -41.52
C GLN A 55 0.08 0.16 -40.31
N LEU A 56 -0.29 -1.12 -40.39
CA LEU A 56 0.06 -2.12 -39.37
C LEU A 56 1.57 -2.33 -39.25
N ALA A 57 2.31 -2.33 -40.37
CA ALA A 57 3.78 -2.39 -40.34
C ALA A 57 4.40 -1.17 -39.65
N THR A 58 3.79 0.01 -39.81
CA THR A 58 4.20 1.24 -39.09
C THR A 58 3.96 1.10 -37.58
N LEU A 59 2.82 0.54 -37.18
CA LEU A 59 2.50 0.28 -35.78
C LEU A 59 3.45 -0.76 -35.18
N ARG A 60 3.70 -1.86 -35.89
CA ARG A 60 4.70 -2.88 -35.53
C ARG A 60 6.09 -2.26 -35.33
N HIS A 61 6.48 -1.33 -36.19
CA HIS A 61 7.74 -0.60 -36.06
C HIS A 61 7.80 0.25 -34.78
N LYS A 62 6.69 0.84 -34.33
CA LYS A 62 6.64 1.55 -33.04
C LYS A 62 6.76 0.57 -31.87
N VAL A 63 6.03 -0.54 -31.92
CA VAL A 63 6.02 -1.58 -30.86
C VAL A 63 7.40 -2.21 -30.63
N ARG A 64 8.23 -2.36 -31.68
CA ARG A 64 9.59 -2.92 -31.53
C ARG A 64 10.62 -1.97 -30.90
N LEU A 65 10.29 -0.69 -30.69
CA LEU A 65 11.21 0.31 -30.13
C LEU A 65 11.38 0.09 -28.62
N THR A 66 12.49 -0.49 -28.20
CA THR A 66 12.79 -0.76 -26.78
C THR A 66 13.44 0.42 -26.06
N GLY A 67 13.91 1.45 -26.78
CA GLY A 67 14.51 2.63 -26.19
C GLY A 67 13.50 3.41 -25.33
N GLY A 68 13.82 3.64 -24.06
CA GLY A 68 12.96 4.37 -23.14
C GLY A 68 11.57 3.74 -22.91
N ASN A 69 11.42 2.43 -23.10
CA ASN A 69 10.17 1.67 -22.96
C ASN A 69 9.02 2.05 -23.92
N GLN A 70 9.29 2.85 -24.96
CA GLN A 70 8.26 3.39 -25.85
C GLN A 70 7.38 2.31 -26.52
N GLY A 71 7.98 1.24 -27.02
CA GLY A 71 7.27 0.16 -27.71
C GLY A 71 6.41 -0.68 -26.76
N ARG A 72 6.90 -0.92 -25.54
CA ARG A 72 6.15 -1.58 -24.46
C ARG A 72 4.92 -0.76 -24.10
N ASP A 73 5.12 0.53 -23.80
CA ASP A 73 4.05 1.42 -23.38
C ASP A 73 3.01 1.60 -24.51
N ALA A 74 3.45 1.68 -25.76
CA ALA A 74 2.56 1.74 -26.91
C ALA A 74 1.70 0.47 -27.05
N LEU A 75 2.28 -0.72 -26.88
CA LEU A 75 1.54 -1.98 -26.97
C LEU A 75 0.56 -2.14 -25.82
N ILE A 76 0.95 -1.80 -24.58
CA ILE A 76 0.06 -1.80 -23.41
C ILE A 76 -1.16 -0.92 -23.66
N LEU A 77 -0.94 0.33 -24.09
CA LEU A 77 -2.04 1.28 -24.35
C LEU A 77 -2.93 0.82 -25.50
N LEU A 78 -2.35 0.24 -26.55
CA LEU A 78 -3.10 -0.34 -27.66
C LEU A 78 -4.02 -1.47 -27.18
N VAL A 79 -3.50 -2.37 -26.37
CA VAL A 79 -4.26 -3.49 -25.81
C VAL A 79 -5.39 -3.01 -24.91
N GLU A 80 -5.14 -2.03 -24.03
CA GLU A 80 -6.16 -1.44 -23.17
C GLU A 80 -7.29 -0.81 -24.01
N ALA A 81 -6.95 -0.07 -25.06
CA ALA A 81 -7.93 0.55 -25.95
C ALA A 81 -8.71 -0.49 -26.77
N LEU A 82 -8.04 -1.52 -27.27
CA LEU A 82 -8.68 -2.63 -27.99
C LEU A 82 -9.64 -3.40 -27.09
N HIS A 83 -9.24 -3.71 -25.86
CA HIS A 83 -10.09 -4.40 -24.91
C HIS A 83 -11.35 -3.58 -24.60
N LYS A 84 -11.20 -2.26 -24.42
CA LYS A 84 -12.32 -1.36 -24.20
C LYS A 84 -13.28 -1.34 -25.39
N ASP A 85 -12.77 -1.25 -26.62
CA ASP A 85 -13.60 -1.32 -27.84
C ASP A 85 -14.29 -2.69 -27.96
N PHE A 86 -13.56 -3.76 -27.69
CA PHE A 86 -14.05 -5.14 -27.76
C PHE A 86 -15.20 -5.39 -26.78
N ILE A 87 -15.10 -4.93 -25.53
CA ILE A 87 -16.21 -5.04 -24.56
C ILE A 87 -17.45 -4.28 -25.03
N GLN A 88 -17.28 -3.13 -25.68
CA GLN A 88 -18.40 -2.26 -26.08
C GLN A 88 -19.07 -2.70 -27.38
N HIS A 89 -18.29 -3.17 -28.35
CA HIS A 89 -18.74 -3.37 -29.73
C HIS A 89 -18.54 -4.81 -30.24
N GLY A 90 -17.90 -5.69 -29.46
CA GLY A 90 -17.49 -7.02 -29.89
C GLY A 90 -16.44 -6.99 -31.01
N ALA A 91 -16.05 -8.15 -31.52
CA ALA A 91 -15.29 -8.29 -32.76
C ALA A 91 -15.60 -9.64 -33.44
N ILE A 92 -15.69 -9.64 -34.76
CA ILE A 92 -16.03 -10.82 -35.56
C ILE A 92 -14.90 -11.84 -35.46
N GLY A 93 -15.23 -13.04 -34.96
CA GLY A 93 -14.28 -14.15 -34.84
C GLY A 93 -13.30 -14.03 -33.66
N VAL A 94 -13.50 -13.05 -32.76
CA VAL A 94 -12.68 -12.88 -31.56
C VAL A 94 -13.56 -13.10 -30.34
N ASN A 95 -13.15 -13.99 -29.43
CA ASN A 95 -13.78 -14.15 -28.13
C ASN A 95 -12.86 -13.65 -27.00
N ALA A 96 -13.41 -13.45 -25.80
CA ALA A 96 -12.68 -12.85 -24.68
C ALA A 96 -11.52 -13.72 -24.16
N ASN A 97 -11.64 -15.05 -24.23
CA ASN A 97 -10.60 -15.97 -23.80
C ASN A 97 -9.43 -15.93 -24.78
N ASP A 98 -9.69 -16.06 -26.08
CA ASP A 98 -8.67 -15.97 -27.13
C ASP A 98 -7.92 -14.63 -27.05
N PHE A 99 -8.65 -13.53 -26.77
CA PHE A 99 -8.05 -12.22 -26.57
C PHE A 99 -7.08 -12.19 -25.38
N CYS A 100 -7.42 -12.78 -24.24
CA CYS A 100 -6.53 -12.81 -23.08
C CYS A 100 -5.36 -13.80 -23.25
N GLU A 101 -5.59 -14.91 -23.93
CA GLU A 101 -4.57 -15.94 -24.19
C GLU A 101 -3.42 -15.44 -25.07
N VAL A 102 -3.71 -14.58 -26.06
CA VAL A 102 -2.65 -13.97 -26.88
C VAL A 102 -1.87 -12.87 -26.14
N LEU A 103 -2.39 -12.37 -25.02
CA LEU A 103 -1.83 -11.25 -24.25
C LEU A 103 -0.99 -11.71 -23.05
N VAL A 104 -0.09 -12.65 -23.33
CA VAL A 104 0.89 -13.17 -22.38
C VAL A 104 2.30 -12.79 -22.83
N PHE A 105 2.96 -11.96 -22.04
CA PHE A 105 4.34 -11.52 -22.27
C PHE A 105 5.27 -12.35 -21.41
N LYS A 106 5.88 -13.38 -22.01
CA LYS A 106 6.89 -14.21 -21.34
C LYS A 106 8.18 -13.41 -21.12
N ILE A 107 8.42 -12.95 -19.89
CA ILE A 107 9.58 -12.09 -19.57
C ILE A 107 10.84 -12.94 -19.40
N LYS A 108 10.74 -13.98 -18.57
CA LYS A 108 11.72 -15.06 -18.39
C LYS A 108 10.97 -16.35 -18.05
N GLU A 109 11.70 -17.45 -17.93
CA GLU A 109 11.13 -18.70 -17.43
C GLU A 109 10.48 -18.49 -16.06
N GLY A 110 9.26 -19.00 -15.90
CA GLY A 110 8.46 -18.84 -14.69
C GLY A 110 8.03 -17.41 -14.34
N PHE A 111 8.20 -16.41 -15.22
CA PHE A 111 7.75 -15.04 -14.95
C PHE A 111 7.16 -14.37 -16.19
N GLU A 112 5.89 -14.00 -16.10
CA GLU A 112 5.14 -13.42 -17.20
C GLU A 112 4.29 -12.22 -16.77
N LEU A 113 3.98 -11.38 -17.76
CA LEU A 113 3.00 -10.32 -17.64
C LEU A 113 1.78 -10.71 -18.47
N LYS A 114 0.60 -10.75 -17.85
CA LYS A 114 -0.63 -11.24 -18.48
C LYS A 114 -1.72 -10.18 -18.41
N TYR A 115 -2.53 -10.10 -19.46
CA TYR A 115 -3.76 -9.31 -19.44
C TYR A 115 -4.97 -10.22 -19.19
N LEU A 116 -5.76 -9.87 -18.18
CA LEU A 116 -6.92 -10.64 -17.76
C LEU A 116 -8.22 -10.03 -18.29
N SER A 117 -9.27 -10.86 -18.35
CA SER A 117 -10.60 -10.49 -18.86
C SER A 117 -11.29 -9.38 -18.06
N ASN A 118 -10.88 -9.18 -16.80
CA ASN A 118 -11.33 -8.06 -15.97
C ASN A 118 -10.66 -6.71 -16.35
N GLY A 119 -9.84 -6.69 -17.40
CA GLY A 119 -9.13 -5.50 -17.88
C GLY A 119 -7.92 -5.11 -17.04
N CYS A 120 -7.33 -6.07 -16.33
CA CYS A 120 -6.16 -5.89 -15.46
C CYS A 120 -4.90 -6.55 -16.05
N TRP A 121 -3.78 -5.83 -15.97
CA TRP A 121 -2.45 -6.37 -16.17
C TRP A 121 -1.94 -6.97 -14.87
N ASN A 122 -1.51 -8.22 -14.90
CA ASN A 122 -0.95 -8.93 -13.75
C ASN A 122 0.46 -9.43 -14.04
N LEU A 123 1.33 -9.34 -13.04
CA LEU A 123 2.57 -10.09 -13.00
C LEU A 123 2.31 -11.46 -12.41
N GLU A 124 2.73 -12.51 -13.09
CA GLU A 124 2.57 -13.89 -12.64
C GLU A 124 3.94 -14.56 -12.54
N TRP A 125 4.20 -15.18 -11.39
CA TRP A 125 5.35 -16.03 -11.15
C TRP A 125 4.89 -17.46 -10.98
N MET A 126 5.43 -18.37 -11.79
CA MET A 126 5.25 -19.81 -11.64
C MET A 126 6.35 -20.35 -10.73
N LEU A 127 5.95 -21.06 -9.67
CA LEU A 127 6.83 -21.61 -8.66
C LEU A 127 6.62 -23.11 -8.56
N HIS A 128 7.74 -23.84 -8.47
CA HIS A 128 7.71 -25.28 -8.26
C HIS A 128 7.57 -25.57 -6.76
N THR A 129 6.47 -26.24 -6.39
CA THR A 129 6.21 -26.72 -5.03
C THR A 129 6.24 -28.25 -5.00
N PRO A 130 6.32 -28.88 -3.80
CA PRO A 130 6.18 -30.33 -3.69
C PRO A 130 4.84 -30.87 -4.20
N GLN A 131 3.80 -30.03 -4.25
CA GLN A 131 2.47 -30.39 -4.74
C GLN A 131 2.28 -30.15 -6.26
N GLY A 132 3.14 -29.36 -6.90
CA GLY A 132 3.11 -29.07 -8.33
C GLY A 132 3.53 -27.65 -8.68
N ASP A 133 3.21 -27.22 -9.90
CA ASP A 133 3.47 -25.85 -10.33
C ASP A 133 2.32 -24.95 -9.85
N GLU A 134 2.66 -23.92 -9.06
CA GLU A 134 1.71 -22.96 -8.52
C GLU A 134 2.07 -21.54 -8.94
N TYR A 135 1.10 -20.62 -8.89
CA TYR A 135 1.26 -19.27 -9.39
C TYR A 135 1.01 -18.22 -8.31
N ILE A 136 1.89 -17.23 -8.26
CA ILE A 136 1.66 -15.99 -7.52
C ILE A 136 1.32 -14.89 -8.53
N SER A 137 0.22 -14.17 -8.32
CA SER A 137 -0.25 -13.11 -9.22
C SER A 137 -0.35 -11.77 -8.49
N ILE A 138 0.22 -10.71 -9.05
CA ILE A 138 0.12 -9.34 -8.50
C ILE A 138 -0.43 -8.39 -9.56
N PRO A 139 -1.51 -7.64 -9.29
CA PRO A 139 -2.04 -6.67 -10.23
C PRO A 139 -1.10 -5.47 -10.38
N LEU A 140 -0.78 -5.14 -11.64
CA LEU A 140 0.00 -3.95 -11.97
C LEU A 140 -0.87 -2.75 -12.29
N ARG A 141 -1.96 -2.95 -13.03
CA ARG A 141 -2.71 -1.84 -13.62
C ARG A 141 -4.07 -2.32 -14.11
N LYS A 142 -5.11 -1.55 -13.81
CA LYS A 142 -6.46 -1.79 -14.33
C LYS A 142 -6.89 -0.62 -15.20
N SER A 143 -7.19 -0.93 -16.45
CA SER A 143 -7.49 0.06 -17.51
C SER A 143 -8.66 0.99 -17.17
N SER A 144 -9.57 0.56 -16.29
CA SER A 144 -10.79 1.30 -15.92
C SER A 144 -10.64 2.21 -14.68
N ILE A 145 -9.63 2.01 -13.84
CA ILE A 145 -9.51 2.71 -12.55
C ILE A 145 -8.48 3.83 -12.61
N SER A 146 -7.29 3.54 -13.14
CA SER A 146 -6.09 4.29 -12.80
C SER A 146 -5.15 4.42 -14.00
N GLN A 147 -4.61 5.63 -14.21
CA GLN A 147 -3.47 5.84 -15.11
C GLN A 147 -2.12 5.48 -14.46
N ASN A 148 -2.12 5.18 -13.16
CA ASN A 148 -0.96 4.78 -12.38
C ASN A 148 -0.95 3.27 -12.11
N ASP A 149 0.19 2.80 -11.61
CA ASP A 149 0.37 1.39 -11.24
C ASP A 149 -0.42 1.11 -9.93
N ILE A 150 -1.12 -0.02 -9.82
CA ILE A 150 -1.93 -0.42 -8.64
C ILE A 150 -1.01 -0.69 -7.46
N VAL A 151 -0.06 -1.61 -7.64
CA VAL A 151 0.97 -1.90 -6.64
C VAL A 151 2.23 -1.06 -6.95
N PRO A 152 2.76 -0.30 -5.97
CA PRO A 152 4.00 0.45 -6.10
C PRO A 152 5.19 -0.42 -6.52
N HIS A 153 6.05 0.14 -7.37
CA HIS A 153 7.20 -0.59 -7.94
C HIS A 153 8.14 -1.19 -6.87
N TYR A 154 8.39 -0.47 -5.77
CA TYR A 154 9.29 -0.96 -4.73
C TYR A 154 8.73 -2.20 -4.01
N LEU A 155 7.41 -2.35 -3.90
CA LEU A 155 6.80 -3.55 -3.33
C LEU A 155 6.90 -4.73 -4.29
N ILE A 156 6.69 -4.51 -5.58
CA ILE A 156 6.91 -5.54 -6.60
C ILE A 156 8.36 -6.01 -6.58
N GLN A 157 9.32 -5.11 -6.34
CA GLN A 157 10.71 -5.50 -6.16
C GLN A 157 10.89 -6.42 -4.94
N TYR A 158 10.31 -6.11 -3.78
CA TYR A 158 10.38 -6.98 -2.60
C TYR A 158 9.73 -8.34 -2.83
N VAL A 159 8.54 -8.39 -3.44
CA VAL A 159 7.87 -9.66 -3.80
C VAL A 159 8.76 -10.47 -4.74
N ASN A 160 9.28 -9.87 -5.81
CA ASN A 160 10.15 -10.56 -6.76
C ASN A 160 11.45 -11.07 -6.10
N GLN A 161 12.06 -10.30 -5.19
CA GLN A 161 13.24 -10.75 -4.46
C GLN A 161 12.91 -11.89 -3.47
N ALA A 162 11.73 -11.86 -2.84
CA ALA A 162 11.26 -12.95 -1.99
C ALA A 162 11.08 -14.25 -2.77
N ILE A 163 10.48 -14.17 -3.95
CA ILE A 163 10.28 -15.30 -4.87
C ILE A 163 11.64 -15.86 -5.32
N ILE A 164 12.58 -15.01 -5.74
CA ILE A 164 13.93 -15.45 -6.10
C ILE A 164 14.63 -16.12 -4.90
N ALA A 165 14.48 -15.60 -3.68
CA ALA A 165 15.06 -16.22 -2.50
C ALA A 165 14.44 -17.60 -2.22
N TYR A 166 13.12 -17.75 -2.42
CA TYR A 166 12.42 -19.03 -2.30
C TYR A 166 12.92 -20.05 -3.32
N GLU A 167 13.04 -19.67 -4.61
CA GLU A 167 13.56 -20.54 -5.67
C GLU A 167 14.99 -21.02 -5.41
N ASN A 168 15.78 -20.24 -4.65
CA ASN A 168 17.15 -20.58 -4.25
C ASN A 168 17.21 -21.25 -2.87
N GLU A 169 16.09 -21.78 -2.35
CA GLU A 169 15.98 -22.47 -1.05
C GLU A 169 16.37 -21.60 0.17
N ASN A 170 16.45 -20.28 0.00
CA ASN A 170 16.76 -19.32 1.06
C ASN A 170 15.47 -18.85 1.75
N TYR A 171 14.75 -19.79 2.35
CA TYR A 171 13.38 -19.58 2.84
C TYR A 171 13.23 -18.50 3.92
N LEU A 172 14.16 -18.42 4.87
CA LEU A 172 14.16 -17.33 5.85
C LEU A 172 14.27 -15.95 5.17
N THR A 173 15.12 -15.84 4.15
CA THR A 173 15.27 -14.59 3.38
C THR A 173 14.00 -14.28 2.60
N ALA A 174 13.35 -15.30 2.02
CA ALA A 174 12.07 -15.14 1.34
C ALA A 174 10.98 -14.60 2.28
N LEU A 175 10.80 -15.24 3.44
CA LEU A 175 9.86 -14.80 4.48
C LEU A 175 10.16 -13.37 4.97
N SER A 176 11.44 -13.03 5.09
CA SER A 176 11.89 -11.70 5.47
C SER A 176 11.48 -10.63 4.47
N LEU A 177 11.76 -10.86 3.19
CA LEU A 177 11.48 -9.91 2.12
C LEU A 177 9.98 -9.73 1.91
N ILE A 178 9.20 -10.81 1.97
CA ILE A 178 7.74 -10.73 1.82
C ILE A 178 7.07 -10.04 3.02
N SER A 179 7.61 -10.20 4.23
CA SER A 179 7.13 -9.46 5.41
C SER A 179 7.37 -7.95 5.31
N ILE A 180 8.46 -7.52 4.65
CA ILE A 180 8.72 -6.10 4.36
C ILE A 180 7.70 -5.59 3.34
N ALA A 181 7.37 -6.38 2.31
CA ALA A 181 6.34 -6.03 1.34
C ALA A 181 4.97 -5.85 2.01
N LEU A 182 4.60 -6.75 2.93
CA LEU A 182 3.39 -6.61 3.73
C LEU A 182 3.40 -5.35 4.60
N GLU A 183 4.51 -5.06 5.29
CA GLU A 183 4.62 -3.85 6.12
C GLU A 183 4.41 -2.58 5.28
N GLY A 184 5.04 -2.51 4.10
CA GLY A 184 4.86 -1.38 3.18
C GLY A 184 3.42 -1.26 2.68
N THR A 185 2.76 -2.38 2.40
CA THR A 185 1.35 -2.42 1.99
C THR A 185 0.42 -1.92 3.09
N LEU A 186 0.61 -2.40 4.31
CA LEU A 186 -0.17 -1.96 5.47
C LEU A 186 0.07 -0.48 5.75
N ARG A 187 1.30 0.01 5.58
CA ARG A 187 1.62 1.44 5.71
C ARG A 187 0.80 2.29 4.77
N ASP A 188 0.75 1.93 3.50
CA ASP A 188 0.00 2.68 2.49
C ASP A 188 -1.51 2.61 2.74
N ALA A 189 -2.04 1.42 3.09
CA ALA A 189 -3.45 1.22 3.38
C ALA A 189 -3.92 1.93 4.67
N LEU A 190 -3.06 1.99 5.70
CA LEU A 190 -3.36 2.72 6.93
C LEU A 190 -3.20 4.23 6.74
N ALA A 191 -2.28 4.66 5.88
CA ALA A 191 -2.17 6.07 5.51
C ALA A 191 -3.43 6.60 4.81
N SER A 192 -4.10 5.79 3.97
CA SER A 192 -5.39 6.19 3.38
C SER A 192 -6.52 6.36 4.41
N LYS A 193 -6.39 5.72 5.58
CA LYS A 193 -7.28 5.91 6.75
C LYS A 193 -6.84 7.03 7.71
N GLY A 194 -5.77 7.77 7.38
CA GLY A 194 -5.29 8.90 8.19
C GLY A 194 -4.29 8.55 9.30
N TYR A 195 -3.78 7.32 9.34
CA TYR A 195 -2.71 6.94 10.27
C TYR A 195 -1.35 7.44 9.78
N THR A 196 -0.43 7.69 10.71
CA THR A 196 0.94 8.17 10.41
C THR A 196 2.00 7.20 10.93
N TYR A 197 3.16 7.25 10.27
CA TYR A 197 4.36 6.48 10.64
C TYR A 197 5.54 7.39 11.03
N THR A 198 5.27 8.69 11.22
CA THR A 198 6.31 9.68 11.51
C THR A 198 6.69 9.61 12.98
N TYR A 199 7.95 9.25 13.25
CA TYR A 199 8.45 9.16 14.61
C TYR A 199 8.41 10.52 15.32
N GLY A 200 7.92 10.55 16.56
CA GLY A 200 7.88 11.76 17.39
C GLY A 200 6.67 12.68 17.20
N LEU A 201 5.73 12.35 16.30
CA LEU A 201 4.44 13.04 16.29
C LEU A 201 3.61 12.66 17.52
N PRO A 202 2.98 13.64 18.21
CA PRO A 202 2.12 13.35 19.33
C PRO A 202 0.88 12.59 18.85
N THR A 203 0.59 11.47 19.52
CA THR A 203 -0.62 10.67 19.26
C THR A 203 -1.88 11.32 19.83
N ASN A 204 -1.72 12.29 20.72
CA ASN A 204 -2.80 13.02 21.35
C ASN A 204 -2.82 14.45 20.80
N ASP A 205 -4.00 15.07 20.84
CA ASP A 205 -4.15 16.48 20.48
C ASP A 205 -3.20 17.36 21.30
N SER A 206 -2.51 18.26 20.60
CA SER A 206 -1.78 19.35 21.23
C SER A 206 -2.70 20.56 21.29
N TYR A 207 -3.02 20.96 22.50
CA TYR A 207 -3.83 22.14 22.77
C TYR A 207 -2.98 23.41 22.70
N GLU A 208 -3.60 24.56 22.43
CA GLU A 208 -2.92 25.85 22.44
C GLU A 208 -2.25 26.16 23.79
N ILE A 209 -1.06 26.76 23.74
CA ILE A 209 -0.34 27.22 24.93
C ILE A 209 -0.96 28.56 25.36
N LYS A 210 -1.46 28.60 26.59
CA LYS A 210 -1.96 29.83 27.23
C LYS A 210 -0.84 30.50 28.04
N SER A 211 -0.80 31.83 27.98
CA SER A 211 0.17 32.64 28.72
C SER A 211 -0.50 33.30 29.93
N ALA A 212 0.22 33.33 31.04
CA ALA A 212 -0.19 34.04 32.25
C ALA A 212 0.97 34.89 32.76
N GLU A 213 0.65 36.08 33.26
CA GLU A 213 1.57 36.98 33.91
C GLU A 213 1.54 36.73 35.42
N ILE A 214 2.72 36.64 36.05
CA ILE A 214 2.83 36.42 37.50
C ILE A 214 3.42 37.67 38.12
N SER A 215 2.62 38.39 38.91
CA SER A 215 3.04 39.60 39.62
C SER A 215 3.14 39.33 41.12
N ALA A 216 4.08 40.00 41.79
CA ALA A 216 4.23 39.87 43.25
C ALA A 216 3.11 40.62 43.98
N SER A 217 2.59 40.03 45.06
CA SER A 217 1.63 40.65 45.97
C SER A 217 2.15 40.62 47.41
N GLN A 218 1.54 41.37 48.33
CA GLN A 218 2.01 41.48 49.72
C GLN A 218 2.16 40.14 50.43
N ASN A 219 1.35 39.14 50.06
CA ASN A 219 1.32 37.83 50.71
C ASN A 219 1.52 36.67 49.71
N GLY A 220 2.07 36.92 48.52
CA GLY A 220 2.30 35.88 47.53
C GLY A 220 2.46 36.39 46.11
N TYR A 221 1.79 35.72 45.17
CA TYR A 221 1.79 36.08 43.76
C TYR A 221 0.36 36.15 43.25
N ASN A 222 0.09 37.12 42.38
CA ASN A 222 -1.11 37.18 41.57
C ASN A 222 -0.80 36.58 40.20
N ILE A 223 -1.78 35.92 39.62
CA ILE A 223 -1.68 35.31 38.30
C ILE A 223 -2.77 35.92 37.45
N ASP A 224 -2.36 36.65 36.41
CA ASP A 224 -3.24 37.31 35.46
C ASP A 224 -3.14 36.62 34.11
N PHE A 225 -4.23 35.99 33.70
CA PHE A 225 -4.30 35.33 32.41
C PHE A 225 -4.61 36.33 31.31
N GLN A 226 -3.86 36.25 30.21
CA GLN A 226 -3.93 37.26 29.15
C GLN A 226 -5.09 37.02 28.17
N ASP A 227 -5.54 35.77 28.05
CA ASP A 227 -6.60 35.39 27.14
C ASP A 227 -7.99 35.45 27.79
N ALA A 228 -9.01 35.68 26.97
CA ALA A 228 -10.41 35.65 27.42
C ALA A 228 -10.75 34.28 27.99
N MET A 229 -11.30 34.27 29.21
CA MET A 229 -11.61 33.04 29.92
C MET A 229 -12.80 32.32 29.30
N PRO A 230 -12.74 30.99 29.10
CA PRO A 230 -13.87 30.22 28.57
C PRO A 230 -15.07 30.22 29.52
N ARG A 231 -14.84 30.41 30.83
CA ARG A 231 -15.85 30.44 31.88
C ARG A 231 -15.79 31.74 32.67
N ALA A 232 -16.94 32.19 33.16
CA ALA A 232 -16.99 33.39 33.99
C ALA A 232 -16.38 33.11 35.36
N ASN A 233 -15.74 34.10 35.96
CA ASN A 233 -15.26 34.05 37.34
C ASN A 233 -16.36 33.64 38.35
N ASN A 234 -17.62 34.02 38.09
CA ASN A 234 -18.75 33.67 38.92
C ASN A 234 -19.09 32.17 38.88
N ASP A 235 -18.68 31.43 37.85
CA ASP A 235 -18.88 29.98 37.74
C ASP A 235 -18.01 29.21 38.77
N PHE A 236 -17.07 29.90 39.42
CA PHE A 236 -16.18 29.37 40.44
C PHE A 236 -16.68 29.55 41.89
N LEU A 237 -17.68 30.41 42.08
CA LEU A 237 -18.24 30.69 43.40
C LEU A 237 -19.17 29.54 43.80
N SER A 238 -18.80 28.80 44.83
CA SER A 238 -19.65 27.71 45.37
C SER A 238 -20.98 28.22 45.92
N GLU A 239 -21.05 29.51 46.26
CA GLU A 239 -22.27 30.25 46.64
C GLU A 239 -22.17 31.69 46.12
N ALA A 240 -23.31 32.31 45.79
CA ALA A 240 -23.34 33.71 45.39
C ALA A 240 -22.69 34.59 46.48
N ASN A 241 -21.62 35.30 46.12
CA ASN A 241 -20.83 36.21 46.96
C ASN A 241 -19.79 35.59 47.92
N GLN A 242 -19.43 34.31 47.81
CA GLN A 242 -18.30 33.74 48.56
C GLN A 242 -17.04 33.53 47.70
N ASN A 243 -16.05 34.42 47.84
CA ASN A 243 -14.69 34.22 47.34
C ASN A 243 -13.89 33.30 48.30
N ALA A 244 -14.36 32.07 48.50
CA ALA A 244 -13.61 31.10 49.30
C ALA A 244 -12.39 30.59 48.51
N PRO A 245 -11.18 30.56 49.10
CA PRO A 245 -9.99 30.07 48.40
C PRO A 245 -10.11 28.56 48.14
N HIS A 246 -9.94 28.14 46.89
CA HIS A 246 -9.88 26.73 46.54
C HIS A 246 -8.46 26.20 46.66
N MET A 247 -8.33 25.05 47.32
CA MET A 247 -7.05 24.36 47.44
C MET A 247 -6.80 23.46 46.25
N VAL A 248 -5.63 23.62 45.64
CA VAL A 248 -5.20 22.84 44.48
C VAL A 248 -3.94 22.06 44.82
N ARG A 249 -3.87 20.79 44.36
CA ARG A 249 -2.72 19.92 44.61
C ARG A 249 -1.83 19.91 43.37
N VAL A 250 -0.64 20.47 43.50
CA VAL A 250 0.32 20.57 42.39
C VAL A 250 1.52 19.66 42.65
N LYS A 251 1.88 18.84 41.67
CA LYS A 251 3.06 17.97 41.69
C LYS A 251 4.01 18.35 40.56
N ARG A 252 5.30 18.48 40.87
CA ARG A 252 6.33 18.65 39.85
C ARG A 252 6.74 17.29 39.27
N ILE A 253 6.86 17.22 37.95
CA ILE A 253 7.32 16.04 37.21
C ILE A 253 8.45 16.46 36.28
N GLN A 254 9.55 15.72 36.26
CA GLN A 254 10.60 15.89 35.25
C GLN A 254 10.46 14.80 34.20
N LYS A 255 10.39 15.18 32.91
CA LYS A 255 10.52 14.24 31.80
C LYS A 255 11.63 14.75 30.89
N ASN A 256 12.69 13.95 30.73
CA ASN A 256 13.92 14.36 30.07
C ASN A 256 14.50 15.63 30.74
N THR A 257 14.76 16.69 29.97
CA THR A 257 15.25 17.99 30.45
C THR A 257 14.13 18.96 30.85
N ASN A 258 12.86 18.62 30.58
CA ASN A 258 11.74 19.54 30.74
C ASN A 258 11.00 19.29 32.07
N TRP A 259 10.62 20.39 32.71
CA TRP A 259 9.81 20.38 33.92
C TRP A 259 8.33 20.57 33.59
N PHE A 260 7.50 19.72 34.19
CA PHE A 260 6.05 19.76 34.06
C PHE A 260 5.44 19.95 35.44
N LEU A 261 4.32 20.66 35.49
CA LEU A 261 3.48 20.76 36.68
C LEU A 261 2.19 19.99 36.40
N GLU A 262 1.93 18.97 37.21
CA GLU A 262 0.68 18.21 37.21
C GLU A 262 -0.24 18.83 38.27
N ILE A 263 -1.35 19.40 37.82
CA ILE A 263 -2.41 19.93 38.70
C ILE A 263 -3.45 18.83 38.87
N ARG A 264 -3.63 18.34 40.09
CA ARG A 264 -4.56 17.25 40.43
C ARG A 264 -5.88 17.77 40.98
N ASP A 265 -6.94 17.01 40.75
CA ASP A 265 -8.27 17.24 41.31
C ASP A 265 -8.83 18.65 40.95
N ALA A 266 -8.48 19.13 39.76
CA ALA A 266 -8.67 20.52 39.32
C ALA A 266 -9.41 20.62 37.98
N GLU A 267 -10.36 19.72 37.73
CA GLU A 267 -11.08 19.61 36.46
C GLU A 267 -11.81 20.90 36.06
N TYR A 268 -12.29 21.65 37.05
CA TYR A 268 -12.94 22.95 36.88
C TYR A 268 -11.97 24.13 36.70
N LEU A 269 -10.67 23.96 37.00
CA LEU A 269 -9.61 24.96 36.77
C LEU A 269 -8.88 24.75 35.45
N LYS A 270 -9.05 23.58 34.82
CA LYS A 270 -8.38 23.21 33.56
C LYS A 270 -8.56 24.30 32.50
N ASP A 271 -9.78 24.80 32.33
CA ASP A 271 -10.13 25.77 31.28
C ASP A 271 -9.51 27.17 31.52
N PHE A 272 -9.02 27.46 32.74
CA PHE A 272 -8.31 28.72 33.06
C PHE A 272 -6.81 28.60 32.77
N TRP A 273 -6.26 27.42 32.97
CA TRP A 273 -4.82 27.14 32.83
C TRP A 273 -4.44 26.52 31.49
N SER A 274 -5.42 26.15 30.67
CA SER A 274 -5.24 25.50 29.38
C SER A 274 -6.37 25.85 28.42
N SER A 275 -6.15 25.62 27.13
CA SER A 275 -7.17 25.78 26.10
C SER A 275 -7.83 24.44 25.77
N ASP A 276 -9.10 24.47 25.40
CA ASP A 276 -9.79 23.38 24.69
C ASP A 276 -9.61 23.46 23.17
N VAL A 277 -9.00 24.54 22.66
CA VAL A 277 -8.67 24.71 21.25
C VAL A 277 -7.47 23.82 20.92
N ILE A 278 -7.70 22.91 19.98
CA ILE A 278 -6.68 22.01 19.44
C ILE A 278 -5.83 22.81 18.44
N ASN A 279 -4.57 23.03 18.78
CA ASN A 279 -3.58 23.66 17.90
C ASN A 279 -3.09 22.67 16.83
N GLN A 280 -2.91 21.41 17.23
CA GLN A 280 -2.53 20.31 16.33
C GLN A 280 -3.27 19.04 16.73
N GLN A 281 -4.03 18.46 15.79
CA GLN A 281 -4.67 17.17 16.02
C GLN A 281 -3.63 16.07 16.23
N GLY A 282 -3.89 15.21 17.21
CA GLY A 282 -3.13 13.99 17.41
C GLY A 282 -3.33 13.05 16.23
N GLN A 283 -2.24 12.49 15.73
CA GLN A 283 -2.29 11.44 14.72
C GLN A 283 -1.81 10.14 15.34
N VAL A 284 -2.62 9.09 15.28
CA VAL A 284 -2.23 7.78 15.80
C VAL A 284 -1.01 7.29 15.02
N ASN A 285 0.11 7.22 15.74
CA ASN A 285 1.40 6.84 15.20
C ASN A 285 1.58 5.33 15.32
N ILE A 286 1.85 4.67 14.20
CA ILE A 286 2.01 3.22 14.15
C ILE A 286 3.50 2.88 14.11
N THR A 287 3.98 2.23 15.16
CA THR A 287 5.40 1.84 15.28
C THR A 287 5.60 0.36 14.92
N GLY A 288 5.94 0.09 13.66
CA GLY A 288 6.37 -1.23 13.17
C GLY A 288 5.24 -2.18 12.76
N LEU A 289 5.64 -3.36 12.25
CA LEU A 289 4.72 -4.35 11.65
C LEU A 289 3.67 -4.87 12.64
N GLY A 290 4.05 -5.25 13.86
CA GLY A 290 3.09 -5.78 14.84
C GLY A 290 2.00 -4.77 15.24
N ALA A 291 2.37 -3.49 15.37
CA ALA A 291 1.39 -2.42 15.60
C ALA A 291 0.49 -2.21 14.38
N ALA A 292 1.06 -2.25 13.17
CA ALA A 292 0.30 -2.12 11.92
C ALA A 292 -0.73 -3.24 11.76
N LEU A 293 -0.35 -4.50 11.99
CA LEU A 293 -1.26 -5.66 11.94
C LEU A 293 -2.41 -5.50 12.93
N ARG A 294 -2.10 -5.17 14.18
CA ARG A 294 -3.12 -4.98 15.22
C ARG A 294 -4.12 -3.88 14.87
N VAL A 295 -3.64 -2.72 14.41
CA VAL A 295 -4.53 -1.61 14.02
C VAL A 295 -5.31 -1.94 12.75
N ALA A 296 -4.68 -2.62 11.79
CA ALA A 296 -5.33 -3.04 10.55
C ALA A 296 -6.49 -4.01 10.77
N ARG A 297 -6.36 -4.89 11.78
CA ARG A 297 -7.39 -5.87 12.20
C ARG A 297 -8.40 -5.34 13.23
N ASP A 298 -8.19 -4.14 13.77
CA ASP A 298 -9.09 -3.58 14.77
C ASP A 298 -10.45 -3.24 14.15
N VAL A 299 -11.49 -3.97 14.56
CA VAL A 299 -12.88 -3.82 14.08
C VAL A 299 -13.44 -2.43 14.40
N HIS A 300 -12.97 -1.81 15.50
CA HIS A 300 -13.35 -0.45 15.88
C HIS A 300 -12.36 0.61 15.38
N GLY A 301 -11.26 0.17 14.75
CA GLY A 301 -10.20 1.01 14.20
C GLY A 301 -10.24 1.04 12.69
N ALA A 302 -9.12 0.70 12.04
CA ALA A 302 -9.00 0.78 10.59
C ALA A 302 -9.87 -0.27 9.87
N ASN A 303 -10.00 -1.47 10.45
CA ASN A 303 -10.76 -2.61 9.92
C ASN A 303 -10.50 -2.88 8.42
N ILE A 304 -9.24 -2.84 8.01
CA ILE A 304 -8.82 -3.04 6.62
C ILE A 304 -8.32 -4.47 6.35
N LEU A 305 -7.98 -5.21 7.41
CA LEU A 305 -7.40 -6.55 7.34
C LEU A 305 -8.25 -7.54 8.15
N ASP A 306 -8.85 -8.51 7.47
CA ASP A 306 -9.57 -9.62 8.11
C ASP A 306 -8.89 -10.97 7.78
N ALA A 307 -9.43 -12.07 8.31
CA ALA A 307 -8.91 -13.42 8.07
C ALA A 307 -9.08 -13.90 6.61
N MET A 308 -9.96 -13.26 5.83
CA MET A 308 -10.17 -13.58 4.41
C MET A 308 -9.13 -12.88 3.52
N ILE A 309 -8.55 -11.76 3.99
CA ILE A 309 -7.46 -11.06 3.32
C ILE A 309 -6.12 -11.70 3.69
N LEU A 310 -5.85 -11.89 4.98
CA LEU A 310 -4.64 -12.54 5.49
C LEU A 310 -5.00 -13.41 6.69
N ALA A 311 -4.65 -14.70 6.65
CA ALA A 311 -4.89 -15.62 7.75
C ALA A 311 -4.18 -15.15 9.04
N THR A 312 -4.80 -15.37 10.19
CA THR A 312 -4.34 -14.79 11.46
C THR A 312 -3.10 -15.46 12.04
N ASP A 313 -2.87 -16.73 11.70
CA ASP A 313 -1.68 -17.49 12.09
C ASP A 313 -0.40 -16.97 11.43
N ILE A 314 -0.52 -16.38 10.23
CA ILE A 314 0.60 -15.75 9.53
C ILE A 314 1.15 -14.55 10.31
N ASP A 315 0.32 -13.83 11.06
CA ASP A 315 0.74 -12.64 11.84
C ASP A 315 1.85 -12.97 12.83
N ASP A 316 1.78 -14.13 13.48
CA ASP A 316 2.79 -14.56 14.45
C ASP A 316 4.08 -14.98 13.75
N VAL A 317 3.97 -15.69 12.61
CA VAL A 317 5.12 -16.10 11.80
C VAL A 317 5.93 -14.88 11.35
N ILE A 318 5.28 -13.89 10.73
CA ILE A 318 5.96 -12.69 10.21
C ILE A 318 6.54 -11.81 11.32
N GLN A 319 5.88 -11.75 12.49
CA GLN A 319 6.42 -11.03 13.65
C GLN A 319 7.69 -11.70 14.16
N GLN A 320 7.71 -13.03 14.26
CA GLN A 320 8.92 -13.76 14.66
C GLN A 320 10.05 -13.58 13.63
N VAL A 321 9.76 -13.68 12.34
CA VAL A 321 10.73 -13.39 11.27
C VAL A 321 11.33 -11.98 11.42
N ARG A 322 10.51 -10.96 11.65
CA ARG A 322 10.99 -9.57 11.81
C ARG A 322 11.80 -9.35 13.08
N ASN A 323 11.38 -9.93 14.20
CA ASN A 323 12.12 -9.83 15.46
C ASN A 323 13.51 -10.50 15.33
N ASN A 324 13.60 -11.59 14.58
CA ASN A 324 14.84 -12.35 14.41
C ASN A 324 15.84 -11.68 13.48
N LEU A 325 15.38 -10.98 12.44
CA LEU A 325 16.24 -10.20 11.54
C LEU A 325 16.87 -8.98 12.21
N ILE A 326 16.13 -8.33 13.13
CA ILE A 326 16.58 -7.11 13.79
C ILE A 326 17.56 -7.43 14.94
N HIS A 327 17.44 -8.62 15.54
CA HIS A 327 18.22 -8.96 16.73
C HIS A 327 19.25 -10.09 16.57
N LEU A 328 19.30 -10.81 15.44
CA LEU A 328 20.31 -11.85 15.13
C LEU A 328 20.71 -12.74 16.33
N SER A 329 19.78 -12.99 17.25
CA SER A 329 20.01 -13.82 18.43
C SER A 329 19.53 -15.23 18.11
N GLY A 330 20.45 -16.19 18.04
CA GLY A 330 20.17 -17.58 17.65
C GLY A 330 19.05 -18.25 18.45
N ASP A 331 18.77 -17.80 19.67
CA ASP A 331 17.72 -18.35 20.54
C ASP A 331 16.30 -18.09 20.03
N ALA A 332 16.10 -17.09 19.18
CA ALA A 332 14.76 -16.69 18.75
C ALA A 332 14.28 -17.45 17.49
N ILE A 333 15.19 -18.13 16.78
CA ILE A 333 14.87 -19.05 15.67
C ILE A 333 14.31 -20.38 16.19
N THR A 334 14.77 -20.82 17.36
CA THR A 334 14.37 -22.09 18.00
C THR A 334 13.13 -21.97 18.87
N ASN A 335 12.69 -20.75 19.19
CA ASN A 335 11.45 -20.51 19.92
C ASN A 335 10.23 -20.97 19.11
N THR A 336 9.30 -21.65 19.78
CA THR A 336 8.05 -22.10 19.18
C THR A 336 7.15 -20.91 18.84
N ILE A 337 6.67 -20.86 17.60
CA ILE A 337 5.65 -19.93 17.12
C ILE A 337 4.29 -20.45 17.64
N PRO A 338 3.61 -19.74 18.57
CA PRO A 338 2.43 -20.28 19.25
C PRO A 338 1.28 -20.68 18.32
N ALA A 339 1.01 -19.89 17.26
CA ALA A 339 -0.07 -20.17 16.33
C ALA A 339 0.12 -21.45 15.49
N VAL A 340 1.38 -21.83 15.23
CA VAL A 340 1.71 -22.97 14.34
C VAL A 340 2.23 -24.18 15.11
N GLY A 341 2.68 -23.99 16.35
CA GLY A 341 3.15 -25.05 17.24
C GLY A 341 4.52 -25.63 16.88
N MET A 342 5.33 -24.91 16.10
CA MET A 342 6.69 -25.31 15.68
C MET A 342 7.68 -24.15 15.77
N SER A 343 8.99 -24.42 15.71
CA SER A 343 10.00 -23.36 15.69
C SER A 343 10.02 -22.63 14.34
N LEU A 344 10.64 -21.44 14.28
CA LEU A 344 10.83 -20.75 13.01
C LEU A 344 11.78 -21.52 12.08
N GLU A 345 12.75 -22.25 12.64
CA GLU A 345 13.66 -23.12 11.88
C GLU A 345 12.90 -24.27 11.19
N ASP A 346 12.05 -24.97 11.93
CA ASP A 346 11.22 -26.05 11.39
C ASP A 346 10.26 -25.52 10.33
N PHE A 347 9.64 -24.37 10.59
CA PHE A 347 8.75 -23.71 9.65
C PHE A 347 9.47 -23.34 8.35
N ALA A 348 10.66 -22.73 8.48
CA ALA A 348 11.45 -22.32 7.32
C ALA A 348 12.04 -23.51 6.56
N SER A 349 12.10 -24.70 7.17
CA SER A 349 12.53 -25.93 6.51
C SER A 349 11.39 -26.61 5.73
N ASP A 350 10.14 -26.21 5.95
CA ASP A 350 8.96 -26.70 5.24
C ASP A 350 8.65 -25.80 4.03
N GLN A 351 9.09 -26.23 2.85
CA GLN A 351 8.91 -25.50 1.59
C GLN A 351 7.45 -25.13 1.33
N ALA A 352 6.49 -26.02 1.62
CA ALA A 352 5.08 -25.79 1.35
C ALA A 352 4.53 -24.67 2.23
N ARG A 353 4.89 -24.64 3.52
CA ARG A 353 4.47 -23.57 4.45
C ARG A 353 5.06 -22.21 4.09
N VAL A 354 6.31 -22.22 3.63
CA VAL A 354 6.97 -20.99 3.16
C VAL A 354 6.24 -20.46 1.92
N PHE A 355 5.93 -21.34 0.97
CA PHE A 355 5.14 -20.99 -0.20
C PHE A 355 3.76 -20.44 0.18
N ASP A 356 3.01 -21.13 1.04
CA ASP A 356 1.69 -20.70 1.51
C ASP A 356 1.74 -19.30 2.12
N THR A 357 2.80 -19.00 2.87
CA THR A 357 3.00 -17.67 3.47
C THR A 357 3.27 -16.61 2.41
N ILE A 358 4.15 -16.88 1.44
CA ILE A 358 4.45 -15.93 0.36
C ILE A 358 3.20 -15.69 -0.50
N SER A 359 2.47 -16.75 -0.81
CA SER A 359 1.24 -16.71 -1.59
C SER A 359 0.15 -15.90 -0.86
N SER A 360 -0.13 -16.23 0.41
CA SER A 360 -1.15 -15.53 1.19
C SER A 360 -0.84 -14.05 1.41
N ILE A 361 0.44 -13.69 1.59
CA ILE A 361 0.82 -12.28 1.67
C ILE A 361 0.68 -11.60 0.31
N SER A 362 1.03 -12.25 -0.79
CA SER A 362 0.86 -11.69 -2.14
C SER A 362 -0.61 -11.44 -2.46
N ASP A 363 -1.50 -12.36 -2.07
CA ASP A 363 -2.96 -12.17 -2.17
C ASP A 363 -3.46 -11.01 -1.30
N ALA A 364 -2.91 -10.85 -0.10
CA ALA A 364 -3.22 -9.71 0.76
C ALA A 364 -2.79 -8.38 0.13
N ILE A 365 -1.61 -8.35 -0.52
CA ILE A 365 -1.12 -7.18 -1.26
C ILE A 365 -2.07 -6.82 -2.40
N ASP A 366 -2.47 -7.80 -3.22
CA ASP A 366 -3.48 -7.59 -4.27
C ASP A 366 -4.76 -7.00 -3.66
N LYS A 367 -5.39 -7.70 -2.72
CA LYS A 367 -6.68 -7.29 -2.15
C LYS A 367 -6.62 -5.88 -1.56
N LEU A 368 -5.56 -5.53 -0.84
CA LEU A 368 -5.43 -4.20 -0.23
C LEU A 368 -5.22 -3.12 -1.29
N TYR A 369 -4.30 -3.30 -2.24
CA TYR A 369 -4.07 -2.27 -3.28
C TYR A 369 -5.21 -2.15 -4.28
N SER A 370 -5.88 -3.26 -4.61
CA SER A 370 -7.09 -3.23 -5.42
C SER A 370 -8.16 -2.38 -4.72
N LYS A 371 -8.37 -2.57 -3.41
CA LYS A 371 -9.30 -1.74 -2.64
C LYS A 371 -8.87 -0.27 -2.53
N ILE A 372 -7.58 0.02 -2.37
CA ILE A 372 -7.04 1.39 -2.40
C ILE A 372 -7.31 2.05 -3.76
N ALA A 373 -7.02 1.34 -4.85
CA ALA A 373 -7.19 1.85 -6.20
C ALA A 373 -8.69 2.11 -6.51
N ASP A 374 -9.58 1.23 -6.04
CA ASP A 374 -11.03 1.40 -6.15
C ASP A 374 -11.61 2.44 -5.16
N GLY A 375 -10.80 3.00 -4.24
CA GLY A 375 -11.26 3.97 -3.23
C GLY A 375 -12.20 3.39 -2.18
N THR A 376 -12.08 2.09 -1.88
CA THR A 376 -12.95 1.36 -0.93
C THR A 376 -12.32 1.16 0.45
N ILE A 377 -11.08 1.62 0.64
CA ILE A 377 -10.44 1.89 1.93
C ILE A 377 -10.41 3.39 2.09
#